data_AF-A0A239GUZ5-F1
#
_entry.id   AF-A0A239GUZ5-F1
#
_cell.length_a   1.000
_cell.length_b   1.000
_cell.length_c   1.000
_cell.angle_alpha   90.00
_cell.angle_beta   90.00
_cell.angle_gamma   90.00
#
_symmetry.space_group_name_H-M   'P 1'
#
loop_
_entity.id
_entity.type
_entity.pdbx_description
1 polymer ?
#
loop_
_entity_poly.entity_id
_entity_poly.type
_entity_poly.pdbx_seq_one_letter_code
_entity_poly.pdbx_strand_id
1 'polypeptide(L)'
;MKCKRIFLILLLALVVSICGCTATHTIIDKNEEKSDEAVGLMLNPMSPDGTYVVLAIMESENNAKIVVTSNKDNKEVASVKIIGSDIQHLWSPDSRWLAITYSGRIWKDYMIIDLVTGKHKNPPTPEITINQFKEAGERIDYILNENRSDPYLQPLEWSPDSSKLLVSYLWFDNDIEVQNGVMIYNVEENRYEKIIQYEPCEGETYQPSKPENFTW
;
A
#
# COMPACT_ATOMS: atom_id res chain seq x y z
N MET A 1 -30.58 -10.70 87.31
CA MET A 1 -30.16 -12.12 87.24
C MET A 1 -29.37 -12.34 85.96
N LYS A 2 -28.09 -12.74 86.10
CA LYS A 2 -27.19 -13.46 85.15
C LYS A 2 -27.05 -12.94 83.70
N CYS A 3 -25.89 -12.90 83.05
CA CYS A 3 -24.49 -13.10 83.44
C CYS A 3 -23.62 -12.77 82.20
N LYS A 4 -22.55 -12.01 82.42
CA LYS A 4 -21.18 -12.06 81.85
C LYS A 4 -20.91 -12.20 80.32
N ARG A 5 -20.15 -11.20 79.87
CA ARG A 5 -19.10 -11.20 78.82
C ARG A 5 -18.21 -12.44 78.83
N ILE A 6 -17.84 -12.94 77.64
CA ILE A 6 -16.54 -13.56 77.34
C ILE A 6 -16.07 -13.11 75.94
N PHE A 7 -14.81 -12.68 75.88
CA PHE A 7 -13.98 -12.36 74.73
C PHE A 7 -13.50 -13.65 74.04
N LEU A 8 -13.41 -13.70 72.71
CA LEU A 8 -12.39 -14.52 72.04
C LEU A 8 -12.04 -13.97 70.65
N ILE A 9 -10.74 -14.05 70.36
CA ILE A 9 -9.95 -13.43 69.29
C ILE A 9 -9.64 -14.51 68.22
N LEU A 10 -9.07 -14.08 67.08
CA LEU A 10 -8.31 -14.84 66.06
C LEU A 10 -9.19 -15.46 64.94
N LEU A 11 -8.83 -15.48 63.65
CA LEU A 11 -7.57 -15.14 62.98
C LEU A 11 -7.84 -14.80 61.50
N LEU A 12 -7.05 -13.86 60.96
CA LEU A 12 -6.78 -13.66 59.53
C LEU A 12 -6.13 -14.91 58.92
N ALA A 13 -6.53 -15.27 57.69
CA ALA A 13 -5.71 -16.09 56.80
C ALA A 13 -5.73 -15.48 55.40
N LEU A 14 -4.68 -14.72 55.09
CA LEU A 14 -4.31 -14.27 53.76
C LEU A 14 -3.41 -15.35 53.17
N VAL A 15 -3.88 -16.08 52.15
CA VAL A 15 -3.05 -17.05 51.43
C VAL A 15 -2.38 -16.32 50.27
N VAL A 16 -1.11 -16.00 50.44
CA VAL A 16 -0.19 -15.62 49.36
C VAL A 16 0.36 -16.92 48.77
N SER A 17 0.06 -17.20 47.50
CA SER A 17 0.72 -18.27 46.75
C SER A 17 1.81 -17.66 45.88
N ILE A 18 3.07 -17.97 46.23
CA ILE A 18 4.27 -17.68 45.46
C ILE A 18 4.69 -18.99 44.81
N CYS A 19 4.69 -19.05 43.48
CA CYS A 19 5.36 -20.08 42.69
C CYS A 19 5.40 -19.58 41.24
N GLY A 20 6.50 -19.49 40.52
CA GLY A 20 7.92 -19.70 40.78
C GLY A 20 8.60 -19.23 39.48
N CYS A 21 9.41 -18.18 39.56
CA CYS A 21 10.15 -17.68 38.39
C CYS A 21 11.54 -18.30 38.43
N THR A 22 11.76 -19.33 37.61
CA THR A 22 13.10 -19.87 37.33
C THR A 22 13.85 -18.89 36.44
N ALA A 23 14.87 -18.24 37.00
CA ALA A 23 15.80 -17.41 36.26
C ALA A 23 16.71 -18.30 35.40
N THR A 24 16.47 -18.35 34.10
CA THR A 24 17.46 -18.77 33.11
C THR A 24 18.35 -17.58 32.77
N HIS A 25 19.62 -17.67 33.18
CA HIS A 25 20.70 -16.80 32.74
C HIS A 25 20.74 -16.76 31.21
N THR A 26 20.39 -15.60 30.64
CA THR A 26 20.72 -15.30 29.24
C THR A 26 22.12 -14.69 29.24
N ILE A 27 23.07 -15.42 28.68
CA ILE A 27 24.37 -14.89 28.29
C ILE A 27 24.06 -13.86 27.18
N ILE A 28 24.20 -12.58 27.50
CA ILE A 28 24.11 -11.50 26.51
C ILE A 28 25.42 -11.57 25.71
N ASP A 29 25.36 -12.24 24.56
CA ASP A 29 26.37 -12.10 23.53
C ASP A 29 26.20 -10.69 22.93
N LYS A 30 27.15 -9.81 23.23
CA LYS A 30 27.21 -8.45 22.70
C LYS A 30 27.79 -8.54 21.30
N ASN A 31 26.98 -8.83 20.29
CA ASN A 31 27.29 -8.57 18.88
C ASN A 31 26.06 -8.74 17.99
N GLU A 32 25.27 -7.67 17.87
CA GLU A 32 24.61 -7.24 16.62
C GLU A 32 23.87 -5.94 16.95
N GLU A 33 24.50 -4.81 16.63
CA GLU A 33 23.79 -3.52 16.52
C GLU A 33 22.98 -3.60 15.22
N LYS A 34 21.87 -4.35 15.26
CA LYS A 34 20.88 -4.38 14.18
C LYS A 34 20.13 -3.07 14.26
N SER A 35 20.27 -2.26 13.22
CA SER A 35 19.43 -1.08 13.00
C SER A 35 17.97 -1.45 13.25
N ASP A 36 17.30 -0.70 14.13
CA ASP A 36 15.87 -0.83 14.40
C ASP A 36 15.09 -0.57 13.10
N GLU A 37 14.82 -1.62 12.32
CA GLU A 37 13.96 -1.55 11.14
C GLU A 37 12.55 -1.15 11.60
N ALA A 38 12.14 0.06 11.24
CA ALA A 38 10.80 0.53 11.51
C ALA A 38 9.82 -0.17 10.56
N VAL A 39 8.98 -1.05 11.11
CA VAL A 39 7.87 -1.64 10.36
C VAL A 39 6.77 -0.59 10.24
N GLY A 40 6.55 -0.07 9.02
CA GLY A 40 5.44 0.79 8.72
C GLY A 40 4.15 -0.03 8.68
N LEU A 41 3.23 0.23 9.60
CA LEU A 41 1.91 -0.42 9.57
C LEU A 41 1.10 0.13 8.39
N MET A 42 0.84 -0.72 7.41
CA MET A 42 -0.11 -0.42 6.34
C MET A 42 -1.56 -0.55 6.86
N LEU A 43 -2.46 0.33 6.42
CA LEU A 43 -3.89 0.26 6.77
C LEU A 43 -4.58 -0.86 5.98
N ASN A 44 -5.31 -1.77 6.64
CA ASN A 44 -5.93 -2.95 6.01
C ASN A 44 -4.91 -3.82 5.22
N PRO A 45 -3.87 -4.36 5.88
CA PRO A 45 -2.80 -5.08 5.21
C PRO A 45 -3.22 -6.45 4.66
N MET A 46 -4.40 -6.95 5.04
CA MET A 46 -4.87 -8.29 4.70
C MET A 46 -5.58 -8.33 3.34
N SER A 47 -5.32 -9.36 2.54
CA SER A 47 -6.06 -9.61 1.30
C SER A 47 -7.55 -9.93 1.56
N PRO A 48 -8.46 -9.70 0.60
CA PRO A 48 -9.90 -9.94 0.78
C PRO A 48 -10.27 -11.36 1.23
N ASP A 49 -9.56 -12.37 0.72
CA ASP A 49 -9.73 -13.77 1.11
C ASP A 49 -9.01 -14.16 2.43
N GLY A 50 -8.27 -13.25 3.04
CA GLY A 50 -7.51 -13.49 4.27
C GLY A 50 -6.23 -14.33 4.10
N THR A 51 -5.85 -14.67 2.87
CA THR A 51 -4.69 -15.54 2.59
C THR A 51 -3.36 -14.83 2.75
N TYR A 52 -3.30 -13.52 2.46
CA TYR A 52 -2.07 -12.76 2.40
C TYR A 52 -2.09 -11.52 3.30
N VAL A 53 -0.90 -11.10 3.73
CA VAL A 53 -0.66 -9.86 4.46
C VAL A 53 0.45 -9.08 3.75
N VAL A 54 0.24 -7.80 3.48
CA VAL A 54 1.28 -6.89 2.98
C VAL A 54 1.88 -6.05 4.11
N LEU A 55 3.19 -5.90 4.08
CA LEU A 55 3.98 -5.09 5.01
C LEU A 55 4.90 -4.14 4.23
N ALA A 56 5.07 -2.91 4.72
CA ALA A 56 6.16 -2.03 4.31
C ALA A 56 7.23 -2.00 5.41
N ILE A 57 8.44 -2.42 5.07
CA ILE A 57 9.61 -2.31 5.94
C ILE A 57 10.41 -1.12 5.45
N MET A 58 10.47 -0.05 6.25
CA MET A 58 11.24 1.14 5.89
C MET A 58 12.72 0.87 6.15
N GLU A 59 13.53 0.85 5.08
CA GLU A 59 14.99 0.68 5.17
C GLU A 59 15.68 2.05 5.38
N SER A 60 15.10 3.13 4.84
CA SER A 60 15.47 4.52 5.12
C SER A 60 14.30 5.47 4.78
N GLU A 61 14.51 6.80 4.90
CA GLU A 61 13.48 7.81 4.60
C GLU A 61 12.82 7.64 3.21
N ASN A 62 13.58 7.19 2.21
CA ASN A 62 13.12 7.04 0.82
C ASN A 62 13.35 5.64 0.25
N ASN A 63 13.59 4.64 1.12
CA ASN A 63 13.74 3.26 0.69
C ASN A 63 12.87 2.37 1.55
N ALA A 64 12.08 1.53 0.90
CA ALA A 64 11.27 0.54 1.58
C ALA A 64 11.32 -0.80 0.86
N LYS A 65 11.15 -1.86 1.63
CA LYS A 65 10.88 -3.21 1.12
C LYS A 65 9.41 -3.51 1.36
N ILE A 66 8.66 -3.73 0.29
CA ILE A 66 7.32 -4.30 0.36
C ILE A 66 7.47 -5.81 0.45
N VAL A 67 6.82 -6.41 1.44
CA VAL A 67 6.82 -7.85 1.67
C VAL A 67 5.38 -8.32 1.74
N VAL A 68 5.04 -9.32 0.93
CA VAL A 68 3.76 -10.03 1.03
C VAL A 68 4.03 -11.39 1.63
N THR A 69 3.34 -11.72 2.72
CA THR A 69 3.46 -13.01 3.40
C THR A 69 2.15 -13.79 3.36
N SER A 70 2.26 -15.11 3.41
CA SER A 70 1.14 -16.00 3.70
C SER A 70 0.69 -15.80 5.15
N ASN A 71 -0.58 -15.49 5.36
CA ASN A 71 -1.17 -15.28 6.69
C ASN A 71 -1.14 -16.57 7.53
N LYS A 72 -1.14 -17.74 6.88
CA LYS A 72 -1.17 -19.04 7.57
C LYS A 72 0.15 -19.41 8.24
N ASP A 73 1.27 -19.14 7.58
CA ASP A 73 2.59 -19.63 8.00
C ASP A 73 3.71 -18.57 7.94
N ASN A 74 3.36 -17.31 7.69
CA ASN A 74 4.26 -16.15 7.63
C ASN A 74 5.40 -16.27 6.61
N LYS A 75 5.26 -17.14 5.61
CA LYS A 75 6.27 -17.25 4.54
C LYS A 75 6.13 -16.10 3.55
N GLU A 76 7.26 -15.53 3.14
CA GLU A 76 7.33 -14.55 2.06
C GLU A 76 6.83 -15.20 0.74
N VAL A 77 5.84 -14.57 0.12
CA VAL A 77 5.24 -14.96 -1.17
C VAL A 77 5.79 -14.08 -2.28
N ALA A 78 5.97 -12.80 -1.99
CA ALA A 78 6.58 -11.83 -2.87
C ALA A 78 7.29 -10.75 -2.06
N SER A 79 8.34 -10.15 -2.64
CA SER A 79 8.86 -8.90 -2.14
C SER A 79 9.43 -8.04 -3.25
N VAL A 80 9.45 -6.73 -3.01
CA VAL A 80 9.98 -5.74 -3.93
C VAL A 80 10.57 -4.58 -3.15
N LYS A 81 11.73 -4.10 -3.60
CA LYS A 81 12.33 -2.87 -3.08
C LYS A 81 11.81 -1.69 -3.89
N ILE A 82 11.41 -0.63 -3.19
CA ILE A 82 10.96 0.61 -3.78
C ILE A 82 11.82 1.77 -3.30
N ILE A 83 12.04 2.73 -4.19
CA ILE A 83 12.65 4.01 -3.89
C ILE A 83 11.51 5.03 -3.88
N GLY A 84 11.16 5.55 -2.72
CA GLY A 84 10.03 6.45 -2.52
C GLY A 84 9.48 6.40 -1.09
N SER A 85 8.47 7.23 -0.85
CA SER A 85 7.71 7.39 0.38
C SER A 85 6.20 7.21 0.12
N ASP A 86 5.39 7.49 1.15
CA ASP A 86 3.92 7.56 1.08
C ASP A 86 3.26 6.33 0.44
N ILE A 87 3.69 5.17 0.93
CA ILE A 87 3.31 3.87 0.39
C ILE A 87 1.84 3.62 0.70
N GLN A 88 1.08 3.30 -0.35
CA GLN A 88 -0.30 2.85 -0.27
C GLN A 88 -0.45 1.54 -1.03
N HIS A 89 -1.50 0.79 -0.72
CA HIS A 89 -1.79 -0.45 -1.42
C HIS A 89 -3.28 -0.61 -1.68
N LEU A 90 -3.59 -1.42 -2.69
CA LEU A 90 -4.94 -1.77 -3.06
C LEU A 90 -5.00 -3.21 -3.58
N TRP A 91 -5.71 -4.07 -2.85
CA TRP A 91 -5.92 -5.46 -3.22
C TRP A 91 -6.98 -5.62 -4.31
N SER A 92 -6.74 -6.53 -5.27
CA SER A 92 -7.79 -6.98 -6.18
C SER A 92 -8.84 -7.83 -5.43
N PRO A 93 -10.11 -7.82 -5.86
CA PRO A 93 -11.19 -8.59 -5.22
C PRO A 93 -10.92 -10.08 -5.06
N ASP A 94 -10.19 -10.68 -6.01
CA ASP A 94 -9.79 -12.10 -6.03
C ASP A 94 -8.49 -12.40 -5.26
N SER A 95 -7.91 -11.41 -4.56
CA SER A 95 -6.63 -11.51 -3.85
C SER A 95 -5.41 -11.90 -4.69
N ARG A 96 -5.51 -11.97 -6.02
CA ARG A 96 -4.40 -12.35 -6.89
C ARG A 96 -3.41 -11.21 -7.09
N TRP A 97 -3.90 -9.99 -7.18
CA TRP A 97 -3.11 -8.82 -7.52
C TRP A 97 -3.05 -7.84 -6.36
N LEU A 98 -1.90 -7.17 -6.26
CA LEU A 98 -1.69 -6.09 -5.32
C LEU A 98 -1.12 -4.89 -6.08
N ALA A 99 -1.87 -3.79 -6.11
CA ALA A 99 -1.34 -2.52 -6.55
C ALA A 99 -0.62 -1.85 -5.37
N ILE A 100 0.63 -1.45 -5.57
CA ILE A 100 1.41 -0.65 -4.62
C ILE A 100 1.64 0.72 -5.23
N THR A 101 1.23 1.76 -4.52
CA THR A 101 1.48 3.16 -4.89
C THR A 101 2.58 3.70 -4.00
N TYR A 102 3.48 4.51 -4.56
CA TYR A 102 4.57 5.15 -3.84
C TYR A 102 4.92 6.46 -4.54
N SER A 103 5.48 7.42 -3.81
CA SER A 103 5.83 8.73 -4.39
C SER A 103 7.25 9.15 -4.07
N GLY A 104 7.79 9.99 -4.95
CA GLY A 104 8.93 10.84 -4.66
C GLY A 104 8.48 12.30 -4.51
N ARG A 105 9.46 13.21 -4.50
CA ARG A 105 9.21 14.64 -4.31
C ARG A 105 8.29 15.27 -5.37
N ILE A 106 8.38 14.83 -6.61
CA ILE A 106 7.69 15.43 -7.77
C ILE A 106 6.98 14.38 -8.63
N TRP A 107 6.77 13.18 -8.11
CA TRP A 107 6.13 12.12 -8.86
C TRP A 107 5.42 11.15 -7.91
N LYS A 108 4.38 10.51 -8.42
CA LYS A 108 3.74 9.36 -7.79
C LYS A 108 3.52 8.30 -8.86
N ASP A 109 3.88 7.07 -8.53
CA ASP A 109 3.74 5.95 -9.43
C ASP A 109 3.14 4.75 -8.69
N TYR A 110 2.82 3.71 -9.43
CA TYR A 110 2.39 2.44 -8.88
C TYR A 110 3.02 1.26 -9.61
N MET A 111 2.96 0.11 -8.97
CA MET A 111 3.31 -1.17 -9.57
C MET A 111 2.27 -2.22 -9.21
N ILE A 112 2.23 -3.29 -9.99
CA ILE A 112 1.36 -4.44 -9.74
C ILE A 112 2.21 -5.64 -9.38
N ILE A 113 1.87 -6.29 -8.27
CA ILE A 113 2.44 -7.57 -7.86
C ILE A 113 1.43 -8.68 -8.18
N ASP A 114 1.88 -9.71 -8.89
CA ASP A 114 1.16 -10.96 -9.14
C ASP A 114 1.51 -11.98 -8.05
N LEU A 115 0.55 -12.33 -7.19
CA LEU A 115 0.81 -13.28 -6.11
C LEU A 115 0.84 -14.74 -6.56
N VAL A 116 0.37 -15.05 -7.77
CA VAL A 116 0.52 -16.41 -8.33
C VAL A 116 1.97 -16.64 -8.75
N THR A 117 2.61 -15.63 -9.32
CA THR A 117 3.99 -15.76 -9.85
C THR A 117 5.05 -15.16 -8.93
N GLY A 118 4.65 -14.35 -7.94
CA GLY A 118 5.55 -13.59 -7.07
C GLY A 118 6.29 -12.45 -7.77
N LYS A 119 5.93 -12.13 -9.01
CA LYS A 119 6.59 -11.11 -9.84
C LYS A 119 5.83 -9.79 -9.76
N HIS A 120 6.53 -8.70 -10.03
CA HIS A 120 5.93 -7.38 -10.17
C HIS A 120 6.17 -6.81 -11.58
N LYS A 121 5.33 -5.85 -11.96
CA LYS A 121 5.47 -5.05 -13.19
C LYS A 121 5.08 -3.61 -12.93
N ASN A 122 5.74 -2.71 -13.66
CA ASN A 122 5.38 -1.31 -13.69
C ASN A 122 4.45 -1.06 -14.89
N PRO A 123 3.47 -0.15 -14.74
CA PRO A 123 2.64 0.29 -15.86
C PRO A 123 3.48 1.01 -16.92
N PRO A 124 2.95 1.18 -18.14
CA PRO A 124 3.60 2.00 -19.16
C PRO A 124 3.83 3.44 -18.69
N THR A 125 4.93 4.04 -19.13
CA THR A 125 5.24 5.45 -18.86
C THR A 125 4.21 6.38 -19.52
N PRO A 126 4.12 7.67 -19.11
CA PRO A 126 3.26 8.65 -19.76
C PRO A 126 3.46 8.73 -21.29
N GLU A 127 4.71 8.72 -21.75
CA GLU A 127 5.05 8.75 -23.18
C GLU A 127 4.47 7.56 -23.94
N ILE A 128 4.72 6.33 -23.45
CA ILE A 128 4.20 5.10 -24.05
C ILE A 128 2.66 5.12 -24.04
N THR A 129 2.07 5.55 -22.93
CA THR A 129 0.62 5.62 -22.73
C THR A 129 -0.04 6.58 -23.74
N ILE A 130 0.50 7.79 -23.89
CA ILE A 130 -0.03 8.78 -24.84
C ILE A 130 0.13 8.29 -26.28
N ASN A 131 1.27 7.70 -26.64
CA ASN A 131 1.48 7.16 -27.98
C ASN A 131 0.51 6.00 -28.27
N GLN A 132 0.30 5.11 -27.30
CA GLN A 132 -0.66 4.03 -27.40
C GLN A 132 -2.09 4.55 -27.69
N PHE A 133 -2.53 5.60 -27.00
CA PHE A 133 -3.85 6.19 -27.23
C PHE A 133 -3.95 6.87 -28.59
N LYS A 134 -2.91 7.62 -29.01
CA LYS A 134 -2.86 8.23 -30.34
C LYS A 134 -2.93 7.18 -31.46
N GLU A 135 -2.21 6.07 -31.31
CA GLU A 135 -2.24 4.94 -32.25
C GLU A 135 -3.62 4.26 -32.30
N ALA A 136 -4.35 4.24 -31.18
CA ALA A 136 -5.73 3.76 -31.11
C ALA A 136 -6.76 4.76 -31.68
N GLY A 137 -6.34 5.95 -32.10
CA GLY A 137 -7.20 7.00 -32.63
C GLY A 137 -7.90 7.85 -31.57
N GLU A 138 -7.48 7.75 -30.31
CA GLU A 138 -7.99 8.61 -29.23
C GLU A 138 -7.44 10.02 -29.38
N ARG A 139 -8.30 11.00 -29.08
CA ARG A 139 -7.92 12.41 -29.08
C ARG A 139 -7.24 12.75 -27.76
N ILE A 140 -5.97 13.14 -27.81
CA ILE A 140 -5.23 13.70 -26.66
C ILE A 140 -5.10 15.20 -26.89
N ASP A 141 -5.63 15.99 -25.96
CA ASP A 141 -5.82 17.44 -26.15
C ASP A 141 -4.63 18.31 -25.78
N TYR A 142 -3.51 17.68 -25.44
CA TYR A 142 -2.29 18.32 -24.99
C TYR A 142 -1.04 17.60 -25.52
N ILE A 143 0.11 18.26 -25.35
CA ILE A 143 1.43 17.70 -25.66
C ILE A 143 2.18 17.55 -24.35
N LEU A 144 2.51 16.31 -24.00
CA LEU A 144 3.25 15.99 -22.76
C LEU A 144 4.56 16.78 -22.68
N ASN A 145 4.85 17.31 -21.49
CA ASN A 145 6.15 17.88 -21.21
C ASN A 145 7.20 16.78 -21.02
N GLU A 146 8.09 16.59 -21.99
CA GLU A 146 9.12 15.55 -21.88
C GLU A 146 10.15 15.84 -20.77
N ASN A 147 10.32 17.10 -20.37
CA ASN A 147 11.30 17.50 -19.34
C ASN A 147 10.73 17.52 -17.93
N ARG A 148 9.42 17.75 -17.80
CA ARG A 148 8.72 18.02 -16.52
C ARG A 148 7.33 17.42 -16.50
N SER A 149 7.18 16.19 -16.99
CA SER A 149 5.89 15.49 -16.94
C SER A 149 5.39 15.29 -15.51
N ASP A 150 6.29 15.20 -14.52
CA ASP A 150 6.03 15.07 -13.08
C ASP A 150 4.81 14.17 -12.80
N PRO A 151 4.85 12.90 -13.27
CA PRO A 151 3.65 12.08 -13.36
C PRO A 151 3.12 11.73 -11.97
N TYR A 152 1.80 11.70 -11.85
CA TYR A 152 1.10 11.31 -10.65
C TYR A 152 0.03 10.27 -10.99
N LEU A 153 0.35 9.00 -10.78
CA LEU A 153 -0.53 7.88 -11.05
C LEU A 153 -1.03 7.28 -9.73
N GLN A 154 -2.34 7.15 -9.58
CA GLN A 154 -2.97 6.64 -8.37
C GLN A 154 -4.05 5.61 -8.72
N PRO A 155 -3.83 4.32 -8.40
CA PRO A 155 -4.89 3.31 -8.31
C PRO A 155 -6.05 3.79 -7.44
N LEU A 156 -7.26 3.77 -7.98
CA LEU A 156 -8.49 4.18 -7.30
C LEU A 156 -9.33 2.96 -6.89
N GLU A 157 -9.57 2.04 -7.82
CA GLU A 157 -10.38 0.85 -7.58
C GLU A 157 -10.07 -0.24 -8.61
N TRP A 158 -10.26 -1.50 -8.21
CA TRP A 158 -10.23 -2.64 -9.11
C TRP A 158 -11.60 -2.87 -9.75
N SER A 159 -11.62 -3.44 -10.95
CA SER A 159 -12.83 -4.00 -11.52
C SER A 159 -13.33 -5.18 -10.69
N PRO A 160 -14.65 -5.47 -10.67
CA PRO A 160 -15.21 -6.58 -9.90
C PRO A 160 -14.62 -7.95 -10.25
N ASP A 161 -14.11 -8.12 -11.47
CA ASP A 161 -13.49 -9.34 -11.97
C ASP A 161 -11.95 -9.36 -11.85
N SER A 162 -11.36 -8.38 -11.15
CA SER A 162 -9.92 -8.21 -10.94
C SER A 162 -9.07 -8.06 -12.22
N SER A 163 -9.67 -7.93 -13.40
CA SER A 163 -8.92 -7.85 -14.66
C SER A 163 -8.35 -6.46 -14.94
N LYS A 164 -8.96 -5.43 -14.34
CA LYS A 164 -8.68 -4.02 -14.62
C LYS A 164 -8.57 -3.19 -13.36
N LEU A 165 -7.88 -2.06 -13.50
CA LEU A 165 -7.67 -1.08 -12.45
C LEU A 165 -8.03 0.30 -12.99
N LEU A 166 -8.88 1.03 -12.26
CA LEU A 166 -9.15 2.44 -12.52
C LEU A 166 -8.03 3.24 -11.88
N VAL A 167 -7.33 4.03 -12.70
CA VAL A 167 -6.15 4.79 -12.29
C VAL A 167 -6.39 6.25 -12.58
N SER A 168 -6.28 7.10 -11.57
CA SER A 168 -6.24 8.55 -11.77
C SER A 168 -4.87 8.95 -12.28
N TYR A 169 -4.79 9.90 -13.21
CA TYR A 169 -3.52 10.46 -13.66
C TYR A 169 -3.50 11.98 -13.55
N LEU A 170 -2.28 12.49 -13.36
CA LEU A 170 -1.92 13.87 -13.56
C LEU A 170 -0.52 13.92 -14.18
N TRP A 171 -0.31 14.86 -15.11
CA TRP A 171 1.01 15.24 -15.61
C TRP A 171 0.95 16.66 -16.18
N PHE A 172 2.12 17.26 -16.42
CA PHE A 172 2.20 18.57 -17.05
C PHE A 172 2.39 18.47 -18.57
N ASP A 173 1.78 19.41 -19.28
CA ASP A 173 2.05 19.65 -20.69
C ASP A 173 3.16 20.68 -20.92
N ASN A 174 3.44 20.98 -22.18
CA ASN A 174 4.49 21.94 -22.57
C ASN A 174 4.29 23.37 -22.03
N ASP A 175 3.05 23.75 -21.72
CA ASP A 175 2.71 25.05 -21.14
C ASP A 175 2.72 25.02 -19.60
N ILE A 176 3.10 23.87 -19.01
CA ILE A 176 3.08 23.60 -17.56
C ILE A 176 1.65 23.65 -17.01
N GLU A 177 0.65 23.39 -17.87
CA GLU A 177 -0.73 23.19 -17.44
C GLU A 177 -0.92 21.75 -16.95
N VAL A 178 -1.72 21.59 -15.90
CA VAL A 178 -1.97 20.30 -15.27
C VAL A 178 -3.05 19.57 -16.04
N GLN A 179 -2.65 18.51 -16.73
CA GLN A 179 -3.54 17.62 -17.46
C GLN A 179 -3.88 16.43 -16.58
N ASN A 180 -5.16 16.10 -16.45
CA ASN A 180 -5.62 15.12 -15.48
C ASN A 180 -6.85 14.34 -15.97
N GLY A 181 -7.15 13.24 -15.28
CA GLY A 181 -8.28 12.39 -15.61
C GLY A 181 -8.15 11.00 -15.02
N VAL A 182 -8.82 10.03 -15.63
CA VAL A 182 -8.71 8.61 -15.28
C VAL A 182 -8.42 7.74 -16.50
N MET A 183 -7.75 6.63 -16.27
CA MET A 183 -7.46 5.59 -17.23
C MET A 183 -7.91 4.22 -16.72
N ILE A 184 -8.26 3.33 -17.63
CA ILE A 184 -8.51 1.91 -17.32
C ILE A 184 -7.25 1.13 -17.71
N TYR A 185 -6.57 0.55 -16.73
CA TYR A 185 -5.41 -0.29 -16.92
C TYR A 185 -5.83 -1.77 -16.97
N ASN A 186 -5.55 -2.46 -18.07
CA ASN A 186 -5.68 -3.92 -18.16
C ASN A 186 -4.43 -4.56 -17.56
N VAL A 187 -4.65 -5.31 -16.49
CA VAL A 187 -3.57 -5.85 -15.70
C VAL A 187 -2.84 -6.93 -16.48
N GLU A 188 -3.53 -7.89 -17.08
CA GLU A 188 -2.88 -8.99 -17.80
C GLU A 188 -2.07 -8.50 -19.01
N GLU A 189 -2.60 -7.55 -19.77
CA GLU A 189 -1.95 -6.99 -20.96
C GLU A 189 -0.87 -5.94 -20.66
N ASN A 190 -0.78 -5.47 -19.40
CA ASN A 190 0.11 -4.39 -18.98
C ASN A 190 -0.04 -3.11 -19.84
N ARG A 191 -1.28 -2.69 -20.09
CA ARG A 191 -1.56 -1.53 -20.95
C ARG A 191 -2.83 -0.79 -20.53
N TYR A 192 -2.93 0.49 -20.89
CA TYR A 192 -4.15 1.27 -20.66
C TYR A 192 -5.11 1.15 -21.84
N GLU A 193 -6.38 0.84 -21.62
CA GLU A 193 -7.34 0.58 -22.71
C GLU A 193 -8.32 1.73 -22.95
N LYS A 194 -8.48 2.61 -21.98
CA LYS A 194 -9.40 3.75 -22.06
C LYS A 194 -8.83 4.92 -21.27
N ILE A 195 -9.06 6.13 -21.77
CA ILE A 195 -8.76 7.39 -21.09
C ILE A 195 -10.03 8.23 -21.03
N ILE A 196 -10.23 8.91 -19.90
CA ILE A 196 -11.25 9.94 -19.70
C ILE A 196 -10.49 11.15 -19.21
N GLN A 197 -10.35 12.15 -20.09
CA GLN A 197 -9.70 13.42 -19.78
C GLN A 197 -10.70 14.31 -19.04
N TYR A 198 -10.25 14.94 -17.95
CA TYR A 198 -10.99 16.01 -17.30
C TYR A 198 -10.52 17.36 -17.84
N GLU A 199 -11.24 18.42 -17.48
CA GLU A 199 -10.75 19.78 -17.74
C GLU A 199 -9.40 19.98 -17.03
N PRO A 200 -8.44 20.67 -17.67
CA PRO A 200 -7.20 21.05 -17.02
C PRO A 200 -7.47 21.84 -15.73
N CYS A 201 -6.61 21.70 -14.75
CA CYS A 201 -6.74 22.41 -13.47
C CYS A 201 -5.57 23.35 -13.21
N GLU A 202 -5.85 24.49 -12.57
CA GLU A 202 -4.80 25.40 -12.14
C GLU A 202 -4.20 24.95 -10.79
N GLY A 203 -2.88 24.76 -10.77
CA GLY A 203 -2.12 24.53 -9.54
C GLY A 203 -2.15 23.10 -8.99
N GLU A 204 -1.64 22.94 -7.77
CA GLU A 204 -1.34 21.64 -7.15
C GLU A 204 -2.53 21.01 -6.40
N THR A 205 -3.72 21.62 -6.42
CA THR A 205 -4.89 21.11 -5.70
C THR A 205 -5.59 20.00 -6.50
N TYR A 206 -4.84 18.97 -6.90
CA TYR A 206 -5.39 17.78 -7.51
C TYR A 206 -5.78 16.77 -6.43
N GLN A 207 -7.04 16.33 -6.48
CA GLN A 207 -7.52 15.23 -5.67
C GLN A 207 -7.94 14.09 -6.60
N PRO A 208 -7.24 12.93 -6.56
CA PRO A 208 -7.64 11.75 -7.31
C PRO A 208 -9.11 11.44 -7.08
N SER A 209 -9.91 11.45 -8.15
CA SER A 209 -11.35 11.19 -8.04
C SER A 209 -11.87 10.36 -9.21
N LYS A 210 -12.71 9.39 -8.84
CA LYS A 210 -13.48 8.59 -9.77
C LYS A 210 -14.60 9.47 -10.38
N PRO A 211 -14.92 9.35 -11.69
CA PRO A 211 -16.05 10.07 -12.26
C PRO A 211 -17.34 9.68 -11.53
N GLU A 212 -18.20 10.65 -11.20
CA GLU A 212 -19.41 10.44 -10.37
C GLU A 212 -20.31 9.31 -10.89
N ASN A 213 -20.37 9.13 -12.21
CA ASN A 213 -21.21 8.14 -12.88
C ASN A 213 -20.41 6.96 -13.46
N PHE A 214 -19.17 6.73 -13.00
CA PHE A 214 -18.38 5.61 -13.51
C PHE A 214 -18.92 4.27 -13.00
N THR A 215 -19.13 3.36 -13.95
CA THR A 215 -19.45 1.96 -13.71
C THR A 215 -18.48 1.08 -14.50
N TRP A 216 -18.11 -0.05 -13.89
CA TRP A 216 -17.31 -1.10 -14.54
C TRP A 216 -18.08 -1.84 -15.62
#